data_AF-A0A3P9DP03-F1
#
_entry.id   AF-A0A3P9DP03-F1
#
_cell.length_a   1.000
_cell.length_b   1.000
_cell.length_c   1.000
_cell.angle_alpha   90.00
_cell.angle_beta   90.00
_cell.angle_gamma   90.00
#
_symmetry.space_group_name_H-M   'P 1'
#
loop_
_entity.id
_entity.type
_entity.pdbx_description
1 polymer ?
#
loop_
_entity_poly.entity_id
_entity_poly.type
_entity_poly.pdbx_seq_one_letter_code
_entity_poly.pdbx_strand_id
1 'polypeptide(L)'
;MQLHFTKDVLPDSVGTDFQNLNKLNEQQFHRLIEILFQFLLEPKETERFMQQLTEFAGEHGMSAGPLRNLMKSVLLVPQGALKKNLTGEQIKEDLLTLGTHPSPLCLRVILTVVVLVTVTFVLMKANLLTLIIFQD
;
A
#
# COMPACT_ATOMS: atom_id res chain seq x y z
N MET A 1 18.98 -9.40 -4.90
CA MET A 1 18.80 -8.42 -3.80
C MET A 1 17.71 -8.95 -2.88
N GLN A 2 17.91 -8.87 -1.57
CA GLN A 2 16.96 -9.41 -0.58
C GLN A 2 16.13 -8.25 -0.02
N LEU A 3 14.81 -8.38 -0.06
CA LEU A 3 13.89 -7.42 0.54
C LEU A 3 13.71 -7.75 2.02
N HIS A 4 13.59 -6.75 2.87
CA HIS A 4 13.37 -6.93 4.29
C HIS A 4 11.95 -7.42 4.57
N PHE A 5 10.94 -6.92 3.85
CA PHE A 5 9.52 -7.24 4.11
C PHE A 5 9.13 -8.69 3.76
N THR A 6 9.92 -9.38 2.92
CA THR A 6 9.68 -10.77 2.54
C THR A 6 10.99 -11.57 2.49
N LYS A 7 10.99 -12.81 2.98
CA LYS A 7 12.14 -13.73 2.79
C LYS A 7 11.97 -14.58 1.53
N ASP A 8 10.76 -14.57 0.98
CA ASP A 8 10.39 -15.33 -0.21
C ASP A 8 10.78 -14.55 -1.46
N VAL A 9 11.08 -15.29 -2.53
CA VAL A 9 11.27 -14.72 -3.85
C VAL A 9 9.93 -14.13 -4.31
N LEU A 10 9.91 -12.83 -4.59
CA LEU A 10 8.74 -12.19 -5.17
C LEU A 10 8.64 -12.49 -6.65
N PRO A 11 7.42 -12.56 -7.21
CA PRO A 11 7.25 -12.52 -8.66
C PRO A 11 7.84 -11.24 -9.25
N ASP A 12 8.44 -11.34 -10.45
CA ASP A 12 8.98 -10.18 -11.19
C ASP A 12 7.91 -9.10 -11.47
N SER A 13 6.64 -9.50 -11.48
CA SER A 13 5.51 -8.58 -11.61
C SER A 13 5.46 -7.54 -10.49
N VAL A 14 5.92 -7.88 -9.27
CA VAL A 14 5.90 -6.94 -8.14
C VAL A 14 6.82 -5.76 -8.41
N GLY A 15 8.06 -6.00 -8.84
CA GLY A 15 8.98 -4.90 -9.22
C GLY A 15 8.42 -4.05 -10.36
N THR A 16 7.82 -4.71 -11.37
CA THR A 16 7.17 -4.03 -12.49
C THR A 16 6.00 -3.15 -12.04
N ASP A 17 5.20 -3.62 -11.08
CA ASP A 17 4.11 -2.86 -10.49
C ASP A 17 4.65 -1.59 -9.79
N PHE A 18 5.68 -1.70 -8.96
CA PHE A 18 6.28 -0.53 -8.31
C PHE A 18 6.85 0.48 -9.32
N GLN A 19 7.44 0.00 -10.41
CA GLN A 19 7.87 0.88 -11.51
C GLN A 19 6.70 1.57 -12.21
N ASN A 20 5.53 0.92 -12.31
CA ASN A 20 4.32 1.54 -12.87
C ASN A 20 3.78 2.68 -12.01
N LEU A 21 4.01 2.68 -10.70
CA LEU A 21 3.68 3.84 -9.84
C LEU A 21 4.39 5.11 -10.30
N ASN A 22 5.63 4.98 -10.77
CA ASN A 22 6.42 6.12 -11.25
C ASN A 22 5.84 6.75 -12.53
N LYS A 23 4.92 6.08 -13.23
CA LYS A 23 4.26 6.59 -14.44
C LYS A 23 3.03 7.45 -14.13
N LEU A 24 2.51 7.39 -12.90
CA LEU A 24 1.38 8.19 -12.48
C LEU A 24 1.83 9.65 -12.28
N ASN A 25 1.03 10.59 -12.74
CA ASN A 25 1.23 11.99 -12.37
C ASN A 25 0.78 12.23 -10.91
N GLU A 26 1.09 13.41 -10.37
CA GLU A 26 0.77 13.78 -8.99
C GLU A 26 -0.72 13.64 -8.64
N GLN A 27 -1.62 14.09 -9.51
CA GLN A 27 -3.06 14.02 -9.26
C GLN A 27 -3.58 12.58 -9.27
N GLN A 28 -3.17 11.79 -10.26
CA GLN A 28 -3.49 10.37 -10.36
C GLN A 28 -3.00 9.60 -9.14
N PHE A 29 -1.76 9.88 -8.72
CA PHE A 29 -1.18 9.25 -7.57
C PHE A 29 -1.92 9.61 -6.28
N HIS A 30 -2.19 10.90 -6.03
CA HIS A 30 -2.98 11.31 -4.86
C HIS A 30 -4.36 10.62 -4.83
N ARG A 31 -5.08 10.61 -5.96
CA ARG A 31 -6.39 9.97 -6.04
C ARG A 31 -6.34 8.47 -5.77
N LEU A 32 -5.37 7.77 -6.35
CA LEU A 32 -5.19 6.33 -6.13
C LEU A 32 -4.90 6.00 -4.66
N ILE A 33 -4.15 6.88 -4.00
CA ILE A 33 -3.80 6.76 -2.59
C ILE A 33 -5.00 7.06 -1.68
N GLU A 34 -5.85 8.03 -2.02
CA GLU A 34 -7.12 8.25 -1.31
C GLU A 34 -8.01 6.99 -1.34
N ILE A 35 -8.14 6.36 -2.51
CA ILE A 35 -8.91 5.11 -2.67
C ILE A 35 -8.33 4.01 -1.76
N LEU A 36 -7.00 3.87 -1.74
CA LEU A 36 -6.32 2.92 -0.87
C LEU A 36 -6.56 3.22 0.62
N PHE A 37 -6.50 4.49 1.03
CA PHE A 37 -6.76 4.89 2.41
C PHE A 37 -8.19 4.64 2.85
N GLN A 38 -9.17 4.97 2.01
CA GLN A 38 -10.57 4.68 2.29
C GLN A 38 -10.80 3.18 2.51
N PHE A 39 -10.15 2.33 1.70
CA PHE A 39 -10.18 0.89 1.91
C PHE A 39 -9.51 0.46 3.22
N LEU A 40 -8.36 1.04 3.58
CA LEU A 40 -7.68 0.71 4.85
C LEU A 40 -8.46 1.14 6.09
N LEU A 41 -9.28 2.21 5.99
CA LEU A 41 -10.17 2.65 7.07
C LEU A 41 -11.39 1.74 7.21
N GLU A 42 -11.92 1.25 6.09
CA GLU A 42 -13.11 0.41 6.03
C GLU A 42 -12.84 -0.88 5.23
N PRO A 43 -11.99 -1.81 5.73
CA PRO A 43 -11.53 -2.96 4.96
C PRO A 43 -12.65 -3.95 4.59
N LYS A 44 -13.81 -3.84 5.24
CA LYS A 44 -15.01 -4.63 4.92
C LYS A 44 -15.65 -4.20 3.58
N GLU A 45 -15.43 -2.96 3.15
CA GLU A 45 -16.00 -2.35 1.94
C GLU A 45 -15.18 -2.70 0.69
N THR A 46 -14.88 -4.00 0.50
CA THR A 46 -14.05 -4.46 -0.62
C THR A 46 -14.71 -4.15 -1.96
N GLU A 47 -16.04 -4.30 -2.09
CA GLU A 47 -16.75 -4.00 -3.33
C GLU A 47 -16.61 -2.53 -3.74
N ARG A 48 -16.75 -1.62 -2.78
CA ARG A 48 -16.55 -0.17 -2.97
C ARG A 48 -15.14 0.14 -3.45
N PHE A 49 -14.13 -0.46 -2.84
CA PHE A 49 -12.73 -0.31 -3.27
C PHE A 49 -12.52 -0.79 -4.72
N MET A 50 -13.07 -1.95 -5.07
CA MET A 50 -12.94 -2.51 -6.43
C MET A 50 -13.68 -1.66 -7.47
N GLN A 51 -14.81 -1.06 -7.09
CA GLN A 51 -15.54 -0.10 -7.92
C GLN A 51 -14.69 1.15 -8.17
N GLN A 52 -14.18 1.79 -7.10
CA GLN A 52 -13.37 3.00 -7.20
C GLN A 52 -12.09 2.80 -8.04
N LEU A 53 -11.43 1.64 -7.91
CA LEU A 53 -10.29 1.29 -8.76
C LEU A 53 -10.69 1.14 -10.23
N THR A 54 -11.87 0.60 -10.51
CA THR A 54 -12.36 0.40 -11.88
C THR A 54 -12.73 1.75 -12.52
N GLU A 55 -13.36 2.64 -11.75
CA GLU A 55 -13.65 4.02 -12.16
C GLU A 55 -12.36 4.80 -12.45
N PHE A 56 -11.40 4.79 -11.52
CA PHE A 56 -10.09 5.40 -11.71
C PHE A 56 -9.38 4.87 -12.96
N ALA A 57 -9.43 3.55 -13.19
CA ALA A 57 -8.83 2.95 -14.38
C ALA A 57 -9.49 3.48 -15.67
N GLY A 58 -10.83 3.55 -15.70
CA GLY A 58 -11.58 4.08 -16.83
C GLY A 58 -11.28 5.55 -17.13
N GLU A 59 -11.23 6.40 -16.09
CA GLU A 59 -10.93 7.83 -16.20
C GLU A 59 -9.53 8.12 -16.74
N HIS A 60 -8.58 7.22 -16.49
CA HIS A 60 -7.17 7.39 -16.87
C HIS A 60 -6.72 6.50 -18.03
N GLY A 61 -7.66 5.84 -18.72
CA GLY A 61 -7.33 4.96 -19.86
C GLY A 61 -6.48 3.74 -19.48
N MET A 62 -6.55 3.33 -18.22
CA MET A 62 -5.86 2.16 -17.68
C MET A 62 -6.82 0.96 -17.66
N SER A 63 -6.28 -0.25 -17.60
CA SER A 63 -7.10 -1.44 -17.35
C SER A 63 -7.17 -1.74 -15.86
N ALA A 64 -8.35 -2.15 -15.39
CA ALA A 64 -8.59 -2.45 -13.98
C ALA A 64 -7.76 -3.65 -13.47
N GLY A 65 -7.43 -4.61 -14.33
CA GLY A 65 -6.64 -5.79 -13.97
C GLY A 65 -5.23 -5.44 -13.45
N PRO A 66 -4.37 -4.78 -14.26
CA PRO A 66 -3.08 -4.29 -13.83
C PRO A 66 -3.14 -3.36 -12.60
N LEU A 67 -4.15 -2.49 -12.51
CA LEU A 67 -4.31 -1.61 -11.35
C LEU A 67 -4.62 -2.39 -10.06
N ARG A 68 -5.43 -3.45 -10.15
CA ARG A 68 -5.70 -4.36 -9.01
C ARG A 68 -4.43 -5.09 -8.57
N ASN A 69 -3.60 -5.54 -9.51
CA ASN A 69 -2.33 -6.20 -9.21
C ASN A 69 -1.34 -5.23 -8.55
N LEU A 70 -1.23 -4.01 -9.10
CA LEU A 70 -0.47 -2.92 -8.53
C LEU A 70 -0.85 -2.66 -7.07
N MET A 71 -2.15 -2.54 -6.76
CA MET A 71 -2.61 -2.33 -5.38
C MET A 71 -2.26 -3.49 -4.45
N LYS A 72 -2.36 -4.73 -4.92
CA LYS A 72 -1.91 -5.90 -4.14
C LYS A 72 -0.42 -5.82 -3.85
N SER A 73 0.40 -5.53 -4.85
CA SER A 73 1.86 -5.37 -4.72
C SER A 73 2.22 -4.26 -3.73
N VAL A 74 1.52 -3.12 -3.79
CA VAL A 74 1.68 -2.01 -2.82
C VAL A 74 1.35 -2.44 -1.39
N LEU A 75 0.31 -3.25 -1.18
CA LEU A 75 -0.10 -3.74 0.14
C LEU A 75 0.85 -4.79 0.73
N LEU A 76 1.73 -5.42 -0.05
CA LEU A 76 2.71 -6.40 0.45
C LEU A 76 3.75 -5.76 1.37
N VAL A 77 4.20 -4.54 1.04
CA VAL A 77 5.22 -3.82 1.82
C VAL A 77 4.74 -3.52 3.24
N PRO A 78 3.59 -2.85 3.46
CA PRO A 78 3.10 -2.61 4.81
C PRO A 78 2.74 -3.91 5.54
N GLN A 79 2.21 -4.92 4.84
CA GLN A 79 1.93 -6.22 5.45
C GLN A 79 3.21 -6.91 5.96
N GLY A 80 4.27 -6.94 5.16
CA GLY A 80 5.55 -7.53 5.54
C GLY A 80 6.28 -6.71 6.60
N ALA A 81 6.21 -5.37 6.51
CA ALA A 81 6.75 -4.46 7.50
C ALA A 81 6.15 -4.70 8.89
N LEU A 82 4.83 -4.84 8.98
CA LEU A 82 4.13 -5.16 10.22
C LEU A 82 4.51 -6.53 10.76
N LYS A 83 4.53 -7.57 9.91
CA LYS A 83 4.84 -8.94 10.34
C LYS A 83 6.26 -9.09 10.88
N LYS A 84 7.20 -8.28 10.38
CA LYS A 84 8.63 -8.39 10.70
C LYS A 84 9.15 -7.25 11.57
N ASN A 85 8.28 -6.33 12.00
CA ASN A 85 8.65 -5.13 12.76
C ASN A 85 9.77 -4.32 12.11
N LEU A 86 9.63 -4.05 10.81
CA LEU A 86 10.65 -3.31 10.06
C LEU A 86 10.71 -1.84 10.47
N THR A 87 11.91 -1.28 10.42
CA THR A 87 12.13 0.15 10.61
C THR A 87 11.78 0.94 9.34
N GLY A 88 11.55 2.25 9.48
CA GLY A 88 11.35 3.14 8.33
C GLY A 88 12.52 3.12 7.33
N GLU A 89 13.75 2.91 7.81
CA GLU A 89 14.94 2.79 6.97
C GLU A 89 14.91 1.52 6.12
N GLN A 90 14.58 0.37 6.72
CA GLN A 90 14.48 -0.91 6.01
C GLN A 90 13.38 -0.87 4.94
N ILE A 91 12.25 -0.22 5.24
CA ILE A 91 11.16 -0.05 4.27
C ILE A 91 11.60 0.86 3.12
N LYS A 92 12.34 1.93 3.41
CA LYS A 92 12.88 2.81 2.37
C LYS A 92 13.85 2.06 1.45
N GLU A 93 14.74 1.24 1.99
CA GLU A 93 15.66 0.40 1.22
C GLU A 93 14.93 -0.60 0.32
N ASP A 94 13.88 -1.24 0.85
CA ASP A 94 13.04 -2.16 0.07
C ASP A 94 12.37 -1.47 -1.12
N LEU A 95 11.86 -0.25 -0.91
CA LEU A 95 11.18 0.51 -1.94
C LEU A 95 12.12 1.02 -3.02
N LEU A 96 13.33 1.45 -2.64
CA LEU A 96 14.40 1.75 -3.60
C LEU A 96 14.78 0.51 -4.41
N THR A 97 14.87 -0.65 -3.76
CA THR A 97 15.17 -1.94 -4.40
C THR A 97 14.06 -2.37 -5.37
N LEU A 98 12.80 -2.06 -5.07
CA LEU A 98 11.65 -2.30 -5.94
C LEU A 98 11.57 -1.33 -7.14
N GLY A 99 12.51 -0.39 -7.27
CA GLY A 99 12.57 0.54 -8.40
C GLY A 99 11.68 1.77 -8.26
N THR A 100 11.23 2.11 -7.05
CA THR A 100 10.59 3.42 -6.82
C THR A 100 11.65 4.52 -6.88
N HIS A 101 11.38 5.58 -7.63
CA HIS A 101 12.30 6.72 -7.66
C HIS A 101 12.13 7.55 -6.39
N PRO A 102 13.21 8.15 -5.85
CA PRO A 102 13.12 9.12 -4.77
C PRO A 102 12.55 10.45 -5.32
N SER A 103 11.31 10.44 -5.79
CA SER A 103 10.56 11.67 -6.01
C SER A 103 9.93 12.10 -4.68
N PRO A 104 9.90 13.41 -4.38
CA PRO A 104 9.41 13.90 -3.08
C PRO A 104 7.95 13.53 -2.83
N LEU A 105 7.14 13.27 -3.86
CA LEU A 105 5.76 12.79 -3.70
C LEU A 105 5.66 11.29 -3.41
N CYS A 106 6.42 10.46 -4.14
CA CYS A 106 6.42 9.01 -3.92
C CYS A 106 6.93 8.69 -2.51
N LEU A 107 8.01 9.35 -2.10
CA LEU A 107 8.57 9.22 -0.75
C LEU A 107 7.60 9.70 0.33
N ARG A 108 6.84 10.78 0.09
CA ARG A 108 5.85 11.28 1.05
C ARG A 108 4.67 10.35 1.21
N VAL A 109 4.13 9.79 0.13
CA VAL A 109 3.04 8.81 0.22
C VAL A 109 3.50 7.49 0.81
N ILE A 110 4.71 7.03 0.49
CA ILE A 110 5.31 5.87 1.13
C ILE A 110 5.43 6.13 2.64
N LEU A 111 5.95 7.29 3.05
CA LEU A 111 6.04 7.66 4.45
C LEU A 111 4.66 7.78 5.10
N THR A 112 3.68 8.34 4.40
CA THR A 112 2.31 8.49 4.90
C THR A 112 1.59 7.14 4.99
N VAL A 113 1.80 6.21 4.06
CA VAL A 113 1.27 4.84 4.12
C VAL A 113 1.98 4.05 5.21
N VAL A 114 3.30 4.19 5.40
CA VAL A 114 4.03 3.58 6.51
C VAL A 114 3.59 4.16 7.86
N VAL A 115 3.41 5.48 7.96
CA VAL A 115 2.95 6.17 9.16
C VAL A 115 1.49 5.82 9.45
N LEU A 116 0.60 5.79 8.46
CA LEU A 116 -0.79 5.36 8.65
C LEU A 116 -0.87 3.87 8.93
N VAL A 117 -0.09 3.00 8.30
CA VAL A 117 -0.07 1.58 8.68
C VAL A 117 0.42 1.43 10.11
N THR A 118 1.38 2.22 10.57
CA THR A 118 1.82 2.22 11.97
C THR A 118 0.74 2.78 12.93
N VAL A 119 0.11 3.91 12.57
CA VAL A 119 -0.90 4.61 13.40
C VAL A 119 -2.24 3.87 13.40
N THR A 120 -2.69 3.39 12.24
CA THR A 120 -3.87 2.53 12.09
C THR A 120 -3.63 1.15 12.69
N PHE A 121 -2.40 0.63 12.75
CA PHE A 121 -2.10 -0.61 13.50
C PHE A 121 -2.14 -0.41 15.02
N VAL A 122 -1.72 0.76 15.52
CA VAL A 122 -1.94 1.15 16.93
C VAL A 122 -3.45 1.29 17.22
N LEU A 123 -4.20 1.94 16.34
CA LEU A 123 -5.65 2.13 16.47
C LEU A 123 -6.46 0.84 16.28
N MET A 124 -6.10 -0.04 15.34
CA MET A 124 -6.74 -1.34 15.13
C MET A 124 -6.42 -2.30 16.26
N LYS A 125 -5.18 -2.35 16.78
CA LYS A 125 -4.89 -3.13 18.00
C LYS A 125 -5.64 -2.57 19.21
N ALA A 126 -5.74 -1.24 19.34
CA ALA A 126 -6.53 -0.63 20.40
C ALA A 126 -8.01 -1.00 20.27
N ASN A 127 -8.61 -0.91 19.08
CA ASN A 127 -10.01 -1.29 18.86
C ASN A 127 -10.26 -2.78 19.02
N LEU A 128 -9.30 -3.65 18.65
CA LEU A 128 -9.40 -5.08 18.91
C LEU A 128 -9.31 -5.38 20.42
N LEU A 129 -8.47 -4.66 21.17
CA LEU A 129 -8.45 -4.74 22.63
C LEU A 129 -9.76 -4.20 23.26
N THR A 130 -10.35 -3.12 22.75
CA THR A 130 -11.65 -2.63 23.23
C THR A 130 -12.77 -3.62 22.90
N LEU A 131 -12.73 -4.27 21.73
CA LEU A 131 -13.70 -5.31 21.35
C LEU A 131 -13.54 -6.58 22.20
N ILE A 132 -12.31 -6.92 22.61
CA ILE A 132 -12.02 -8.09 23.47
C ILE A 132 -12.34 -7.79 24.94
N ILE A 133 -12.16 -6.55 25.43
CA ILE A 133 -12.42 -6.16 26.83
C ILE A 133 -13.92 -5.85 27.09
N PHE A 134 -14.69 -5.47 26.06
CA PHE A 134 -16.14 -5.21 26.18
C PHE A 134 -17.03 -6.36 25.68
N GLN A 135 -16.49 -7.58 25.55
CA GLN A 135 -17.26 -8.80 25.22
C GLN A 135 -17.24 -9.85 26.34
N ASP A 136 -17.21 -9.43 27.60
CA ASP A 136 -17.68 -10.24 28.74
C ASP A 136 -18.97 -9.65 29.33
#